data_AF-A0A4D7AMW5-F1
#
_entry.id   AF-A0A4D7AMW5-F1
#
_cell.length_a   1.000
_cell.length_b   1.000
_cell.length_c   1.000
_cell.angle_alpha   90.00
_cell.angle_beta   90.00
_cell.angle_gamma   90.00
#
_symmetry.space_group_name_H-M   'P 1'
#
loop_
_entity.id
_entity.type
_entity.pdbx_description
1 polymer ?
#
loop_
_entity_poly.entity_id
_entity_poly.type
_entity_poly.pdbx_seq_one_letter_code
_entity_poly.pdbx_strand_id
1 'polypeptide(L)'
;MTYYNYVDLNGDGSNEIFAVAVGPYTSGSGGDSGMWLIPYAGMTVSQSFTLIRTPIIVSDTTTNGAHEPILQRSGGGAETEYVRLVCSDGVYSNPADAEVVEDLAAVTGKAIISNDLTVDMQSGDYLTLADAAKAD
;
A
#
# COMPACT_ATOMS: atom_id res chain seq x y z
N MET A 1 -8.32 -4.20 -11.50
CA MET A 1 -7.21 -5.13 -11.25
C MET A 1 -6.73 -4.92 -9.82
N THR A 2 -6.21 -5.96 -9.18
CA THR A 2 -5.65 -5.84 -7.81
C THR A 2 -4.18 -6.22 -7.85
N TYR A 3 -3.32 -5.27 -7.53
CA TYR A 3 -1.89 -5.48 -7.29
C TYR A 3 -1.68 -5.75 -5.82
N TYR A 4 -0.70 -6.56 -5.46
CA TYR A 4 -0.45 -6.86 -4.05
C TYR A 4 0.99 -7.34 -3.84
N ASN A 5 1.44 -7.28 -2.59
CA ASN A 5 2.69 -7.90 -2.17
C ASN A 5 2.53 -8.49 -0.76
N TYR A 6 3.32 -9.53 -0.46
CA TYR A 6 3.44 -10.05 0.88
C TYR A 6 4.45 -9.20 1.66
N VAL A 7 4.03 -8.75 2.84
CA VAL A 7 4.86 -7.90 3.70
C VAL A 7 4.42 -8.04 5.15
N ASP A 8 5.39 -8.16 6.05
CA ASP A 8 5.19 -8.04 7.49
C ASP A 8 4.97 -6.56 7.82
N LEU A 9 3.70 -6.16 8.00
CA LEU A 9 3.34 -4.77 8.28
C LEU A 9 3.25 -4.52 9.78
N ASN A 10 2.76 -5.49 10.54
CA ASN A 10 2.61 -5.34 11.99
C ASN A 10 3.91 -5.63 12.78
N GLY A 11 4.96 -6.12 12.12
CA GLY A 11 6.26 -6.44 12.72
C GLY A 11 6.28 -7.74 13.52
N ASP A 12 5.31 -8.63 13.33
CA ASP A 12 5.19 -9.88 14.09
C ASP A 12 5.98 -11.06 13.49
N GLY A 13 6.64 -10.85 12.36
CA GLY A 13 7.41 -11.85 11.63
C GLY A 13 6.60 -12.68 10.63
N SER A 14 5.28 -12.48 10.56
CA SER A 14 4.39 -13.12 9.60
C SER A 14 4.02 -12.14 8.49
N ASN A 15 4.08 -12.58 7.23
CA ASN A 15 3.68 -11.71 6.14
C ASN A 15 2.14 -11.57 6.07
N GLU A 16 1.68 -10.33 6.11
CA GLU A 16 0.36 -9.92 5.62
C GLU A 16 0.41 -9.62 4.11
N ILE A 17 -0.70 -9.13 3.58
CA ILE A 17 -0.77 -8.64 2.20
C ILE A 17 -1.15 -7.15 2.22
N PHE A 18 -0.39 -6.32 1.50
CA PHE A 18 -0.86 -5.00 1.08
C PHE A 18 -1.33 -5.10 -0.36
N ALA A 19 -2.58 -4.73 -0.63
CA ALA A 19 -3.19 -4.77 -1.95
C ALA A 19 -3.70 -3.40 -2.39
N VAL A 20 -3.64 -3.11 -3.69
CA VAL A 20 -4.14 -1.89 -4.33
C VAL A 20 -5.08 -2.28 -5.47
N ALA A 21 -6.34 -1.86 -5.38
CA ALA A 21 -7.35 -2.08 -6.40
C ALA A 21 -7.41 -0.88 -7.36
N VAL A 22 -6.99 -1.11 -8.60
CA VAL A 22 -6.92 -0.10 -9.67
C VAL A 22 -7.88 -0.43 -10.79
N GLY A 23 -8.69 0.54 -11.21
CA GLY A 23 -9.62 0.38 -12.31
C GLY A 23 -10.74 1.41 -12.31
N PRO A 24 -11.53 1.51 -13.39
CA PRO A 24 -12.53 2.57 -13.57
C PRO A 24 -13.61 2.62 -12.48
N TYR A 25 -13.80 1.54 -11.71
CA TYR A 25 -14.77 1.45 -10.62
C TYR A 25 -14.16 1.59 -9.21
N THR A 26 -12.83 1.49 -9.08
CA THR A 26 -12.11 1.55 -7.78
C THR A 26 -11.17 2.74 -7.68
N SER A 27 -10.91 3.39 -8.82
CA SER A 27 -10.07 4.57 -8.98
C SER A 27 -10.94 5.80 -9.23
N GLY A 28 -10.57 6.92 -8.61
CA GLY A 28 -11.19 8.22 -8.86
C GLY A 28 -10.15 9.34 -8.91
N SER A 29 -10.62 10.59 -8.94
CA SER A 29 -9.73 11.76 -8.78
C SER A 29 -8.99 11.73 -7.45
N GLY A 30 -9.59 11.10 -6.44
CA GLY A 30 -8.96 10.82 -5.16
C GLY A 30 -7.86 9.76 -5.19
N GLY A 31 -7.64 9.01 -6.26
CA GLY A 31 -6.70 7.88 -6.25
C GLY A 31 -7.42 6.54 -6.08
N ASP A 32 -6.67 5.53 -5.65
CA ASP A 32 -7.07 4.13 -5.63
C ASP A 32 -7.51 3.67 -4.24
N SER A 33 -8.07 2.46 -4.18
CA SER A 33 -8.40 1.77 -2.94
C SER A 33 -7.29 0.81 -2.53
N GLY A 34 -6.86 0.87 -1.27
CA GLY A 34 -5.89 -0.05 -0.67
C GLY A 34 -6.52 -0.99 0.34
N MET A 35 -5.88 -2.14 0.59
CA MET A 35 -6.30 -3.09 1.62
C MET A 35 -5.09 -3.71 2.31
N TRP A 36 -5.15 -3.79 3.64
CA TRP A 36 -4.27 -4.63 4.45
C TRP A 36 -5.03 -5.90 4.82
N LEU A 37 -4.55 -7.05 4.34
CA LEU A 37 -5.22 -8.34 4.47
C LEU A 37 -4.38 -9.30 5.33
N ILE A 38 -5.07 -10.11 6.13
CA ILE A 38 -4.49 -11.15 6.98
C ILE A 38 -4.72 -12.51 6.31
N PRO A 39 -3.75 -13.04 5.53
CA PRO A 39 -3.95 -14.25 4.74
C PRO A 39 -4.16 -15.49 5.64
N TYR A 40 -3.45 -15.55 6.76
CA TYR A 40 -3.54 -16.66 7.73
C TYR A 40 -4.83 -16.65 8.56
N ALA A 41 -5.64 -15.58 8.46
CA ALA A 41 -6.97 -15.48 9.05
C ALA A 41 -8.07 -15.56 7.98
N GLY A 42 -7.89 -16.44 6.98
CA GLY A 42 -8.89 -16.65 5.93
C GLY A 42 -9.08 -15.46 4.98
N MET A 43 -7.99 -14.74 4.67
CA MET A 43 -8.02 -13.52 3.85
C MET A 43 -8.88 -12.39 4.45
N THR A 44 -8.88 -12.25 5.78
CA THR A 44 -9.62 -11.18 6.47
C THR A 44 -9.05 -9.81 6.09
N VAL A 45 -9.94 -8.85 5.81
CA VAL A 45 -9.55 -7.45 5.63
C VAL A 45 -9.32 -6.83 7.01
N SER A 46 -8.05 -6.56 7.35
CA SER A 46 -7.69 -5.85 8.59
C SER A 46 -8.11 -4.37 8.48
N GLN A 47 -7.74 -3.74 7.36
CA GLN A 47 -8.05 -2.34 7.10
C GLN A 47 -8.19 -2.07 5.60
N SER A 48 -9.04 -1.12 5.24
CA SER A 48 -9.14 -0.56 3.88
C SER A 48 -8.70 0.90 3.88
N PHE A 49 -8.09 1.32 2.78
CA PHE A 49 -7.57 2.66 2.56
C PHE A 49 -8.20 3.26 1.32
N THR A 50 -8.39 4.57 1.33
CA THR A 50 -8.70 5.36 0.14
C THR A 50 -7.67 6.46 0.00
N LEU A 51 -7.70 7.15 -1.13
CA LEU A 51 -6.76 8.22 -1.42
C LEU A 51 -5.30 7.81 -1.56
N ILE A 52 -5.06 6.57 -1.98
CA ILE A 52 -3.70 6.06 -2.15
C ILE A 52 -3.29 6.02 -3.61
N ARG A 53 -1.99 6.18 -3.86
CA ARG A 53 -1.33 5.99 -5.15
C ARG A 53 0.01 5.31 -4.95
N THR A 54 0.40 4.53 -5.96
CA THR A 54 1.74 3.96 -6.04
C THR A 54 2.80 5.05 -6.25
N PRO A 55 4.04 4.86 -5.77
CA PRO A 55 4.54 3.63 -5.15
C PRO A 55 4.03 3.43 -3.73
N ILE A 56 3.89 2.17 -3.32
CA ILE A 56 3.76 1.77 -1.92
C ILE A 56 5.14 1.33 -1.44
N ILE A 57 5.67 2.07 -0.49
CA ILE A 57 6.96 1.82 0.14
C ILE A 57 6.68 1.39 1.58
N VAL A 58 7.34 0.35 2.06
CA VAL A 58 7.31 -0.02 3.47
C VAL A 58 8.65 0.39 4.07
N SER A 59 8.61 1.37 4.96
CA SER A 59 9.78 1.93 5.63
C SER A 59 10.41 0.89 6.56
N ASP A 60 11.73 0.93 6.71
CA ASP A 60 12.43 0.20 7.78
C ASP A 60 12.12 0.79 9.16
N THR A 61 11.59 2.01 9.21
CA THR A 61 11.13 2.64 10.45
C THR A 61 9.85 1.97 10.92
N THR A 62 9.81 1.66 12.21
CA THR A 62 8.64 1.11 12.88
C THR A 62 8.12 2.08 13.93
N THR A 63 6.79 2.24 14.00
CA THR A 63 6.11 2.93 15.10
C THR A 63 5.12 1.97 15.76
N ASN A 64 5.16 1.90 17.09
CA ASN A 64 4.37 0.95 17.89
C ASN A 64 4.57 -0.53 17.49
N GLY A 65 5.77 -0.87 16.97
CA GLY A 65 6.11 -2.21 16.52
C GLY A 65 5.76 -2.52 15.06
N ALA A 66 4.90 -1.71 14.43
CA ALA A 66 4.51 -1.88 13.03
C ALA A 66 5.38 -1.03 12.09
N HIS A 67 5.64 -1.53 10.89
CA HIS A 67 6.30 -0.77 9.82
C HIS A 67 5.43 0.40 9.35
N GLU A 68 6.05 1.43 8.79
CA GLU A 68 5.34 2.60 8.25
C GLU A 68 5.19 2.51 6.72
N PRO A 69 3.97 2.23 6.19
CA PRO A 69 3.70 2.42 4.77
C PRO A 69 3.83 3.88 4.37
N ILE A 70 4.57 4.15 3.31
CA ILE A 70 4.68 5.44 2.65
C ILE A 70 4.07 5.32 1.26
N LEU A 71 3.16 6.22 0.96
CA LEU A 71 2.40 6.23 -0.29
C LEU A 71 2.11 7.65 -0.73
N GLN A 72 1.76 7.83 -2.00
CA GLN A 72 1.26 9.11 -2.46
C GLN A 72 -0.23 9.26 -2.13
N ARG A 73 -0.61 10.40 -1.57
CA ARG A 73 -2.01 10.84 -1.54
C ARG A 73 -2.25 11.94 -2.54
N SER A 74 -3.44 11.97 -3.12
CA SER A 74 -3.89 13.05 -3.99
C SER A 74 -5.41 13.08 -4.01
N GLY A 75 -6.05 14.21 -4.27
CA GLY A 75 -7.51 14.24 -4.39
C GLY A 75 -8.11 15.55 -3.89
N GLY A 76 -9.36 15.83 -4.29
CA GLY A 76 -10.07 17.02 -3.82
C GLY A 76 -9.45 18.37 -4.23
N GLY A 77 -8.51 18.38 -5.18
CA GLY A 77 -7.79 19.59 -5.62
C GLY A 77 -6.52 19.92 -4.84
N ALA A 78 -6.13 19.09 -3.87
CA ALA A 78 -4.87 19.24 -3.13
C ALA A 78 -3.66 18.76 -3.94
N GLU A 79 -2.46 19.24 -3.58
CA GLU A 79 -1.21 18.76 -4.15
C GLU A 79 -0.99 17.28 -3.85
N THR A 80 -0.22 16.62 -4.71
CA THR A 80 0.17 15.22 -4.49
C THR A 80 1.36 15.18 -3.55
N GLU A 81 1.20 14.48 -2.44
CA GLU A 81 2.20 14.42 -1.36
C GLU A 81 2.48 12.96 -1.01
N TYR A 82 3.72 12.66 -0.61
CA TYR A 82 4.00 11.41 0.07
C TYR A 82 3.59 11.53 1.53
N VAL A 83 2.89 10.54 2.04
CA VAL A 83 2.47 10.47 3.44
C VAL A 83 2.88 9.15 4.07
N ARG A 84 3.14 9.20 5.38
CA ARG A 84 3.44 8.02 6.19
C ARG A 84 2.21 7.57 6.98
N LEU A 85 1.86 6.30 6.86
CA LEU A 85 0.84 5.69 7.68
C LEU A 85 1.48 5.11 8.94
N VAL A 86 0.91 5.44 10.09
CA VAL A 86 1.37 4.95 11.40
C VAL A 86 0.27 4.10 12.01
N CYS A 87 0.64 2.93 12.54
CA CYS A 87 -0.28 2.04 13.24
C CYS A 87 -0.38 2.42 14.72
N SER A 88 -1.61 2.57 15.22
CA SER A 88 -1.91 2.68 16.64
C SER A 88 -3.06 1.72 16.96
N ASP A 89 -2.88 0.91 18.00
CA ASP A 89 -3.89 -0.07 18.45
C ASP A 89 -4.42 -0.97 17.32
N GLY A 90 -3.54 -1.38 16.41
CA GLY A 90 -3.87 -2.25 15.27
C GLY A 90 -4.54 -1.54 14.09
N VAL A 91 -4.60 -0.21 14.09
CA VAL A 91 -5.22 0.59 13.03
C VAL A 91 -4.21 1.60 12.49
N TYR A 92 -3.96 1.57 11.18
CA TYR A 92 -3.17 2.56 10.48
C TYR A 92 -3.93 3.89 10.33
N SER A 93 -3.21 5.01 10.36
CA SER A 93 -3.78 6.32 10.08
C SER A 93 -4.48 6.38 8.72
N ASN A 94 -5.50 7.23 8.62
CA ASN A 94 -6.16 7.52 7.35
C ASN A 94 -5.19 8.32 6.47
N PRO A 95 -4.97 7.96 5.19
CA PRO A 95 -4.13 8.73 4.27
C PRO A 95 -4.46 10.22 4.20
N ALA A 96 -5.73 10.61 4.37
CA ALA A 96 -6.16 12.02 4.39
C ALA A 96 -5.56 12.82 5.55
N ASP A 97 -5.34 12.17 6.70
CA ASP A 97 -4.88 12.80 7.95
C ASP A 97 -3.42 12.44 8.27
N ALA A 98 -2.80 11.62 7.42
CA ALA A 98 -1.43 11.15 7.58
C ALA A 98 -0.41 12.29 7.43
N GLU A 99 0.70 12.15 8.15
CA GLU A 99 1.78 13.13 8.11
C GLU A 99 2.54 13.06 6.78
N VAL A 100 2.92 14.23 6.26
CA VAL A 100 3.70 14.36 5.02
C VAL A 100 5.14 13.92 5.26
N VAL A 101 5.70 13.21 4.28
CA VAL A 101 7.11 12.87 4.21
C VAL A 101 7.83 13.97 3.44
N GLU A 102 8.51 14.86 4.16
CA GLU A 102 9.20 16.04 3.59
C GLU A 102 10.39 15.68 2.68
N ASP A 103 11.12 14.62 3.04
CA ASP A 103 12.29 14.15 2.28
C ASP A 103 12.22 12.63 2.06
N LEU A 104 11.69 12.24 0.90
CA LEU A 104 11.61 10.84 0.49
C LEU A 104 13.00 10.21 0.31
N ALA A 105 14.05 10.99 0.00
CA ALA A 105 15.40 10.45 -0.18
C ALA A 105 16.04 10.01 1.15
N ALA A 106 15.54 10.51 2.28
CA ALA A 106 15.95 10.09 3.61
C ALA A 106 15.26 8.79 4.09
N VAL A 107 14.25 8.31 3.36
CA VAL A 107 13.53 7.07 3.68
C VAL A 107 14.36 5.85 3.27
N THR A 108 14.56 4.92 4.20
CA THR A 108 15.03 3.57 3.90
C THR A 108 13.86 2.60 3.99
N GLY A 109 13.82 1.61 3.11
CA GLY A 109 12.74 0.63 3.06
C GLY A 109 12.64 -0.06 1.71
N LYS A 110 11.54 -0.78 1.52
CA LYS A 110 11.27 -1.55 0.29
C LYS A 110 10.05 -0.99 -0.44
N ALA A 111 10.22 -0.61 -1.70
CA ALA A 111 9.10 -0.34 -2.59
C ALA A 111 8.43 -1.67 -2.99
N ILE A 112 7.27 -1.97 -2.40
CA ILE A 112 6.59 -3.26 -2.58
C ILE A 112 5.61 -3.26 -3.76
N ILE A 113 5.12 -2.08 -4.17
CA ILE A 113 4.31 -1.89 -5.38
C ILE A 113 4.75 -0.57 -6.02
N SER A 114 5.56 -0.62 -7.08
CA SER A 114 6.16 0.58 -7.70
C SER A 114 6.07 0.63 -9.22
N ASN A 115 5.45 -0.37 -9.84
CA ASN A 115 5.29 -0.44 -11.28
C ASN A 115 4.39 0.67 -11.80
N ASP A 116 4.58 1.03 -13.07
CA ASP A 116 3.57 1.79 -13.81
C ASP A 116 2.38 0.86 -14.07
N LEU A 117 1.40 0.93 -13.18
CA LEU A 117 0.23 0.08 -13.22
C LEU A 117 -0.60 0.26 -14.51
N THR A 118 -0.46 1.41 -15.18
CA THR A 118 -1.11 1.66 -16.47
C THR A 118 -0.39 0.93 -17.60
N VAL A 119 0.94 0.95 -17.60
CA VAL A 119 1.76 0.18 -18.56
C VAL A 119 1.61 -1.32 -18.33
N ASP A 120 1.61 -1.79 -17.08
CA ASP A 120 1.36 -3.20 -16.74
C ASP A 120 -0.03 -3.64 -17.24
N MET A 121 -1.04 -2.78 -17.14
CA MET A 121 -2.37 -3.03 -17.69
C MET A 121 -2.40 -3.09 -19.22
N GLN A 122 -1.60 -2.25 -19.90
CA GLN A 122 -1.55 -2.24 -21.37
C GLN A 122 -0.74 -3.42 -21.94
N SER A 123 0.31 -3.84 -21.25
CA SER A 123 1.21 -4.92 -21.66
C SER A 123 0.68 -6.31 -21.30
N GLY A 124 -0.06 -6.43 -20.19
CA GLY A 124 -0.48 -7.72 -19.64
C GLY A 124 0.51 -8.34 -18.66
N ASP A 125 1.60 -7.64 -18.31
CA ASP A 125 2.71 -8.12 -17.48
C ASP A 125 2.51 -7.78 -15.99
N TYR A 126 1.36 -8.15 -15.44
CA TYR A 126 0.99 -7.85 -14.05
C TYR A 126 1.48 -8.90 -13.04
N LEU A 127 1.81 -8.47 -11.82
CA LEU A 127 1.98 -9.33 -10.64
C LEU A 127 0.61 -9.54 -9.97
N THR A 128 -0.07 -10.66 -10.22
CA THR A 128 -1.41 -10.95 -9.68
C THR A 128 -1.40 -12.01 -8.59
N LEU A 129 -2.47 -12.09 -7.78
CA LEU A 129 -2.64 -13.08 -6.71
C LEU A 129 -2.46 -14.53 -7.17
N ALA A 130 -2.70 -14.79 -8.47
CA ALA A 130 -2.50 -16.09 -9.09
C ALA A 130 -1.03 -16.43 -9.37
N ASP A 131 -0.14 -15.44 -9.39
CA ASP A 131 1.27 -15.61 -9.76
C ASP A 131 2.18 -15.90 -8.55
N ALA A 132 1.85 -15.41 -7.34
CA ALA A 132 2.61 -15.84 -6.14
C ALA A 132 2.36 -17.30 -5.76
N ALA A 133 1.26 -17.91 -6.21
CA ALA A 133 1.03 -19.35 -6.05
C ALA A 133 1.96 -20.22 -6.94
N LYS A 134 2.82 -19.60 -7.76
CA LYS A 134 3.79 -20.27 -8.63
C LYS A 134 5.25 -19.94 -8.31
N ALA A 135 5.49 -19.08 -7.32
CA ALA A 135 6.83 -18.75 -6.86
C ALA A 135 7.20 -19.71 -5.71
N ASP A 136 7.50 -20.96 -6.08
CA ASP A 136 8.18 -21.95 -5.23
C ASP A 136 9.70 -21.84 -5.41
#